data_AF-W4UQD6-F1
#
_entry.id   AF-W4UQD6-F1
#
_cell.length_a   1.000
_cell.length_b   1.000
_cell.length_c   1.000
_cell.angle_alpha   90.00
_cell.angle_beta   90.00
_cell.angle_gamma   90.00
#
_symmetry.space_group_name_H-M   'P 1'
#
loop_
_entity.id
_entity.type
_entity.pdbx_description
1 polymer ?
#
loop_
_entity_poly.entity_id
_entity_poly.type
_entity_poly.pdbx_seq_one_letter_code
_entity_poly.pdbx_strand_id
1 'polypeptide(L)' 'MEIPAGYTAENIQTLNQSVDNACGAFISSADIDGSTLRIKAKKIYKHNYEPAANWNKLVEMIDAANNFYGQSIILKKK' A
#
# COMPACT_ATOMS: atom_id res chain seq x y z
N MET A 1 -11.64 0.31 -8.67
CA MET A 1 -12.97 0.42 -8.03
C MET A 1 -13.65 1.66 -8.60
N GLU A 2 -14.93 1.56 -8.95
CA GLU A 2 -15.68 2.73 -9.41
C GLU A 2 -16.22 3.53 -8.21
N ILE A 3 -16.10 4.85 -8.26
CA ILE A 3 -16.63 5.78 -7.27
C ILE A 3 -18.05 6.14 -7.70
N PRO A 4 -19.07 5.90 -6.84
CA PRO A 4 -20.45 6.24 -7.17
C PRO A 4 -20.63 7.74 -7.50
N ALA A 5 -21.58 8.03 -8.39
CA ALA A 5 -21.91 9.41 -8.75
C ALA A 5 -22.31 10.24 -7.52
N GLY A 6 -21.79 11.46 -7.43
CA GLY A 6 -22.03 12.34 -6.28
C GLY A 6 -21.16 12.03 -5.06
N TYR A 7 -20.17 11.13 -5.16
CA TYR A 7 -19.19 10.87 -4.09
C TYR A 7 -17.76 11.25 -4.52
N THR A 8 -16.89 11.39 -3.52
CA THR A 8 -15.43 11.51 -3.65
C THR A 8 -14.76 10.54 -2.69
N ALA A 9 -13.63 9.95 -3.12
CA ALA A 9 -12.76 9.18 -2.24
C ALA A 9 -11.78 10.14 -1.53
N GLU A 10 -11.84 10.20 -0.20
CA GLU A 10 -10.92 11.00 0.60
C GLU A 10 -9.75 10.14 1.12
N ASN A 11 -8.66 10.81 1.49
CA ASN A 11 -7.47 10.22 2.13
C ASN A 11 -6.78 9.10 1.34
N ILE A 12 -6.95 9.03 0.02
CA ILE A 12 -6.32 7.99 -0.81
C ILE A 12 -4.78 8.04 -0.77
N GLN A 13 -4.20 9.19 -0.42
CA GLN A 13 -2.75 9.37 -0.30
C GLN A 13 -2.15 8.55 0.84
N THR A 14 -2.92 8.18 1.86
CA THR A 14 -2.44 7.31 2.96
C THR A 14 -2.12 5.89 2.47
N LEU A 15 -2.67 5.50 1.32
CA LEU A 15 -2.40 4.24 0.65
C LEU A 15 -1.07 4.23 -0.09
N ASN A 16 -0.39 5.37 -0.24
CA ASN A 16 0.93 5.43 -0.85
C ASN A 16 1.99 5.02 0.16
N GLN A 17 2.61 3.86 -0.04
CA GLN A 17 3.67 3.34 0.81
C GLN A 17 4.87 2.97 -0.05
N SER A 18 6.08 3.15 0.48
CA SER A 18 7.32 2.76 -0.19
C SER A 18 8.38 2.38 0.83
N VAL A 19 8.45 1.09 1.13
CA VAL A 19 9.59 0.48 1.81
C VAL A 19 10.33 -0.38 0.80
N ASP A 20 11.61 -0.12 0.61
CA ASP A 20 12.48 -0.90 -0.27
C ASP A 20 13.87 -1.02 0.39
N ASN A 21 14.18 -2.23 0.87
CA ASN A 21 15.43 -2.51 1.57
C ASN A 21 16.11 -3.77 1.01
N ALA A 22 17.20 -4.20 1.65
CA ALA A 22 17.99 -5.33 1.18
C ALA A 22 17.20 -6.65 1.14
N CYS A 23 16.21 -6.84 2.01
CA CYS A 23 15.47 -8.10 2.16
C CYS A 23 14.22 -8.15 1.27
N GLY A 24 13.64 -6.99 0.99
CA GLY A 24 12.45 -6.93 0.17
C GLY A 24 11.88 -5.52 0.02
N ALA A 25 10.70 -5.46 -0.60
CA ALA A 25 9.99 -4.21 -0.81
C ALA A 25 8.48 -4.37 -0.64
N PHE A 26 7.84 -3.34 -0.10
CA PHE A 26 6.40 -3.12 -0.19
C PHE A 26 6.17 -1.72 -0.76
N ILE A 27 5.54 -1.68 -1.94
CA ILE A 27 5.28 -0.44 -2.67
C ILE A 27 3.81 -0.42 -3.03
N SER A 28 3.12 0.66 -2.68
CA SER A 28 1.73 0.88 -3.05
C SER A 28 1.50 2.31 -3.55
N SER A 29 0.56 2.44 -4.47
CA SER A 29 0.14 3.72 -5.04
C SER A 29 -1.36 3.75 -5.24
N ALA A 30 -1.98 4.89 -4.98
CA ALA A 30 -3.39 5.14 -5.28
C ALA A 30 -3.57 6.43 -6.09
N ASP A 31 -4.44 6.36 -7.09
CA ASP A 31 -4.80 7.47 -7.98
C ASP A 31 -6.27 7.40 -8.37
N ILE A 32 -6.84 8.56 -8.74
CA ILE A 32 -8.19 8.65 -9.31
C ILE A 32 -8.05 9.00 -10.78
N ASP A 33 -8.56 8.13 -11.64
CA ASP A 33 -8.70 8.38 -13.08
C ASP A 33 -10.19 8.43 -13.43
N GLY A 34 -10.68 9.64 -13.72
CA GLY A 34 -12.11 9.91 -13.93
C GLY A 34 -12.94 9.58 -12.68
N SER A 35 -13.85 8.60 -12.80
CA SER A 35 -14.66 8.06 -11.70
C SER A 35 -14.07 6.79 -11.09
N THR A 36 -12.85 6.38 -11.47
CA THR A 36 -12.24 5.13 -10.99
C THR A 36 -11.11 5.40 -10.01
N LEU A 37 -11.24 4.86 -8.80
CA LEU A 37 -10.12 4.73 -7.87
C LEU A 37 -9.26 3.51 -8.27
N ARG A 38 -8.00 3.77 -8.57
CA ARG A 38 -6.98 2.76 -8.86
C ARG A 38 -6.05 2.62 -7.67
N ILE A 39 -5.78 1.38 -7.30
CA ILE A 39 -4.83 1.04 -6.25
C ILE A 39 -3.93 -0.05 -6.81
N LYS A 40 -2.63 0.15 -6.67
CA LYS A 40 -1.62 -0.86 -6.98
C LYS A 40 -0.83 -1.12 -5.71
N ALA A 41 -0.60 -2.39 -5.41
CA ALA A 41 0.26 -2.81 -4.32
C ALA A 41 1.16 -3.94 -4.81
N LYS A 42 2.44 -3.88 -4.44
CA LYS A 42 3.44 -4.87 -4.80
C LYS A 42 4.25 -5.23 -3.57
N LYS A 43 4.30 -6.52 -3.27
CA LYS A 43 5.16 -7.11 -2.24
C LYS A 43 6.23 -7.95 -2.92
N ILE A 44 7.49 -7.75 -2.54
CA ILE A 44 8.65 -8.40 -3.15
C ILE A 44 9.54 -8.95 -2.05
N TYR A 45 9.77 -10.26 -2.03
CA TYR A 45 10.83 -10.87 -1.25
C TYR A 45 12.05 -11.03 -2.17
N LYS A 46 13.16 -10.39 -1.84
CA LYS A 46 14.37 -10.39 -2.69
C LYS A 46 15.22 -11.64 -2.48
N HIS A 47 15.12 -12.23 -1.30
CA HIS A 47 15.81 -13.47 -0.94
C HIS A 47 14.80 -14.52 -0.48
N ASN A 48 15.11 -15.78 -0.75
CA ASN A 48 14.34 -16.94 -0.28
C ASN A 48 14.66 -17.32 1.17
N TYR A 49 15.77 -16.82 1.72
CA TYR A 49 16.20 -17.03 3.10
C TYR A 49 16.92 -15.77 3.60
N GLU A 50 16.74 -15.44 4.88
CA GLU A 50 17.40 -14.31 5.54
C GLU A 50 18.03 -14.73 6.86
N PRO A 51 19.30 -14.35 7.14
CA PRO A 51 19.90 -14.57 8.45
C PRO A 51 19.16 -13.76 9.52
N ALA A 52 19.22 -14.22 10.77
CA ALA A 52 18.57 -13.56 11.91
C ALA A 52 18.90 -12.06 12.04
N ALA A 53 20.14 -11.67 11.71
CA ALA A 53 20.58 -10.27 11.73
C ALA A 53 19.79 -9.34 10.78
N ASN A 54 19.16 -9.89 9.73
CA ASN A 54 18.37 -9.14 8.75
C ASN A 54 16.87 -9.11 9.07
N TRP A 55 16.41 -9.81 10.11
CA TRP A 55 14.97 -9.92 10.40
C TRP A 55 14.29 -8.57 10.60
N ASN A 56 14.95 -7.61 11.24
CA ASN A 56 14.39 -6.27 11.43
C ASN A 56 14.03 -5.59 10.09
N LYS A 57 14.83 -5.80 9.04
CA LYS A 57 14.57 -5.27 7.68
C LYS A 57 13.39 -6.01 7.04
N LEU A 58 13.28 -7.31 7.25
CA LEU A 58 12.14 -8.08 6.74
C LEU A 58 10.84 -7.64 7.43
N VAL A 59 10.88 -7.43 8.74
CA VAL A 59 9.76 -6.95 9.55
C VAL A 59 9.33 -5.55 9.10
N GLU A 60 10.26 -4.63 8.86
CA GLU A 60 9.96 -3.28 8.34
C GLU A 60 9.06 -3.32 7.08
N MET A 61 9.40 -4.20 6.12
CA MET A 61 8.59 -4.37 4.91
C MET A 61 7.23 -5.05 5.18
N ILE A 62 7.19 -6.01 6.10
CA ILE A 62 5.94 -6.68 6.50
C ILE A 62 5.01 -5.71 7.22
N ASP A 63 5.54 -4.86 8.10
CA ASP A 63 4.77 -3.86 8.83
C ASP A 63 4.19 -2.81 7.89
N ALA A 64 4.93 -2.37 6.88
CA ALA A 64 4.40 -1.48 5.83
C ALA A 64 3.23 -2.13 5.07
N ALA A 65 3.35 -3.42 4.73
CA ALA A 65 2.27 -4.17 4.08
C ALA A 65 1.04 -4.33 4.99
N ASN A 66 1.24 -4.59 6.28
CA ASN A 66 0.16 -4.71 7.27
C ASN A 66 -0.53 -3.37 7.53
N ASN A 67 0.25 -2.28 7.60
CA ASN A 67 -0.30 -0.93 7.73
C ASN A 67 -1.24 -0.64 6.56
N PHE A 68 -0.80 -0.88 5.33
CA PHE A 68 -1.64 -0.74 4.14
C PHE A 68 -2.91 -1.62 4.20
N TYR A 69 -2.78 -2.88 4.63
CA TYR A 69 -3.93 -3.79 4.76
C TYR A 69 -4.99 -3.27 5.74
N GLY A 70 -4.57 -2.59 6.81
CA GLY A 70 -5.46 -1.97 7.79
C GLY A 70 -6.11 -0.66 7.35
N GLN A 71 -5.70 -0.09 6.20
CA GLN A 71 -6.27 1.16 5.72
C GLN A 71 -7.69 0.96 5.15
N SER A 72 -8.49 2.01 5.23
CA SER A 72 -9.82 2.06 4.62
C SER A 72 -9.98 3.35 3.82
N ILE A 73 -10.83 3.30 2.79
CA ILE A 73 -11.16 4.44 1.96
C ILE A 73 -12.53 4.95 2.38
N ILE A 74 -12.61 6.25 2.68
CA ILE A 74 -13.86 6.92 3.00
C ILE A 74 -14.42 7.53 1.71
N LEU A 75 -15.64 7.13 1.35
CA LEU A 75 -16.40 7.77 0.29
C LEU A 75 -17.32 8.81 0.93
N LYS A 76 -17.07 10.08 0.62
CA LYS A 76 -17.87 11.20 1.10
C LYS A 76 -18.76 11.72 0.00
N LYS A 77 -20.00 12.04 0.33
CA LYS A 77 -20.91 12.72 -0.61
C LYS A 77 -20.36 14.13 -0.90
N LYS A 78 -20.31 14.50 -2.18
CA LYS A 78 -20.00 15.86 -2.62
C LYS A 78 -21.01 16.87 -2.09
#